data_AF-A0A923Z3J5-F1
#
_entry.id   AF-A0A923Z3J5-F1
#
_cell.length_a   1.000
_cell.length_b   1.000
_cell.length_c   1.000
_cell.angle_alpha   90.00
_cell.angle_beta   90.00
_cell.angle_gamma   90.00
#
_symmetry.space_group_name_H-M   'P 1'
#
loop_
_entity.id
_entity.type
_entity.pdbx_description
1 polymer ?
#
loop_
_entity_poly.entity_id
_entity_poly.type
_entity_poly.pdbx_seq_one_letter_code
_entity_poly.pdbx_strand_id
1 'polypeptide(L)' 'YIHRTGRTGRAGATGQAISLVCADEVELLAAIETLTRQTLQRIDEPGFEPEHRVPDTDGSGQVVKKPKKPKKPKPFTKR' A
#
# COMPACT_ATOMS: atom_id res chain seq x y z
N TYR A 1 2.41 -1.25 -16.09
CA TYR A 1 1.64 -2.22 -15.29
C TYR A 1 0.77 -3.12 -16.19
N ILE A 2 -0.23 -2.57 -16.89
CA ILE A 2 -1.18 -3.32 -17.75
C ILE A 2 -0.53 -4.32 -18.72
N HIS A 3 0.44 -3.89 -19.53
CA HIS A 3 1.12 -4.79 -20.48
C HIS A 3 1.89 -5.94 -19.82
N ARG A 4 2.29 -5.78 -18.55
CA ARG A 4 2.99 -6.81 -17.78
C ARG A 4 1.98 -7.79 -17.19
N THR A 5 0.96 -7.30 -16.49
CA THR A 5 -0.03 -8.13 -15.80
C THR A 5 -0.97 -8.85 -16.77
N GLY A 6 -1.27 -8.23 -17.92
CA GLY A 6 -2.06 -8.83 -19.02
C GLY A 6 -1.38 -10.00 -19.75
N ARG A 7 -0.19 -10.43 -19.31
CA ARG A 7 0.42 -11.70 -19.76
C ARG A 7 -0.09 -12.91 -18.96
N THR A 8 -0.64 -12.70 -17.78
CA THR A 8 -1.19 -13.77 -16.91
C THR A 8 -2.66 -14.05 -17.24
N GLY A 9 -3.18 -15.24 -16.88
CA GLY A 9 -4.62 -15.56 -16.92
C GLY A 9 -5.29 -15.48 -18.30
N ARG A 10 -4.81 -16.24 -19.28
CA ARG A 10 -5.40 -16.32 -20.64
C ARG A 10 -6.29 -17.55 -20.81
N ALA A 11 -7.18 -17.52 -21.80
CA ALA A 11 -8.05 -18.65 -22.17
C ALA A 11 -8.91 -19.18 -21.00
N GLY A 12 -9.47 -18.28 -20.18
CA GLY A 12 -10.34 -18.63 -19.05
C GLY A 12 -9.59 -19.13 -17.81
N ALA A 13 -8.26 -19.24 -17.84
CA ALA A 13 -7.46 -19.56 -16.67
C ALA A 13 -7.28 -18.33 -15.77
N THR A 14 -7.13 -18.57 -14.47
CA THR A 14 -6.76 -17.53 -13.50
C THR A 14 -5.27 -17.21 -13.57
N GLY A 15 -4.91 -15.95 -13.34
CA GLY A 15 -3.52 -15.48 -13.26
C GLY A 15 -3.31 -14.59 -12.05
N GLN A 16 -2.10 -14.58 -11.50
CA GLN A 16 -1.71 -13.71 -10.40
C GLN A 16 -0.51 -12.86 -10.81
N ALA A 17 -0.51 -11.61 -10.35
CA ALA A 17 0.61 -10.69 -10.49
C ALA A 17 0.90 -10.05 -9.14
N ILE A 18 2.16 -10.11 -8.72
CA ILE A 18 2.63 -9.56 -7.44
C ILE A 18 3.57 -8.39 -7.76
N SER A 19 3.32 -7.26 -7.15
CA SER A 19 4.19 -6.08 -7.18
C SER A 19 4.95 -6.01 -5.85
N LEU A 20 6.28 -6.02 -5.91
CA LEU A 20 7.13 -5.69 -4.77
C LEU A 20 7.37 -4.18 -4.80
N VAL A 21 7.13 -3.50 -3.68
CA VAL A 21 7.16 -2.03 -3.59
C VAL A 21 7.81 -1.62 -2.27
N CYS A 22 8.73 -0.65 -2.31
CA CYS A 22 9.26 0.00 -1.12
C CYS A 22 8.59 1.36 -0.85
N ALA A 23 8.84 1.94 0.32
CA ALA A 23 8.19 3.19 0.72
C ALA A 23 8.50 4.37 -0.22
N ASP A 24 9.67 4.40 -0.85
CA ASP A 24 10.08 5.45 -1.80
C ASP A 24 9.32 5.35 -3.13
N GLU A 25 8.72 4.20 -3.43
CA GLU A 25 7.97 3.93 -4.65
C GLU A 25 6.45 4.15 -4.48
N VAL A 26 6.02 4.74 -3.36
CA VAL A 26 4.58 4.94 -3.06
C VAL A 26 3.86 5.76 -4.14
N GLU A 27 4.53 6.72 -4.76
CA GLU A 27 3.95 7.51 -5.85
C GLU A 27 3.70 6.67 -7.12
N LEU A 28 4.58 5.70 -7.38
CA LEU A 28 4.43 4.76 -8.50
C LEU A 28 3.28 3.79 -8.24
N LEU A 29 3.16 3.30 -7.00
CA LEU A 29 2.03 2.47 -6.57
C LEU A 29 0.71 3.24 -6.71
N ALA A 30 0.65 4.46 -6.19
CA ALA A 30 -0.51 5.34 -6.31
C ALA A 30 -0.94 5.54 -7.77
N ALA A 31 0.00 5.81 -8.68
CA ALA A 31 -0.30 5.96 -10.10
C ALA A 31 -0.90 4.69 -10.72
N ILE A 32 -0.46 3.51 -10.29
CA ILE A 32 -1.03 2.22 -10.72
C ILE A 32 -2.46 2.06 -10.20
N GLU A 33 -2.70 2.37 -8.94
CA GLU A 33 -4.02 2.28 -8.30
C GLU A 33 -5.01 3.26 -8.93
N THR A 34 -4.60 4.50 -9.22
CA THR A 34 -5.42 5.46 -9.97
C THR A 34 -5.75 4.94 -11.38
N LEU A 35 -4.76 4.40 -12.10
CA LEU A 35 -4.93 3.89 -13.45
C LEU A 35 -5.90 2.70 -13.50
N THR A 36 -5.82 1.82 -12.50
CA THR A 36 -6.66 0.61 -12.39
C THR A 36 -7.97 0.85 -11.64
N ARG A 37 -8.10 2.01 -10.97
CA ARG A 37 -9.20 2.41 -10.09
C ARG A 37 -9.46 1.41 -8.95
N GLN A 38 -8.41 0.77 -8.48
CA GLN A 38 -8.47 -0.27 -7.45
C GLN A 38 -7.27 -0.12 -6.51
N THR A 39 -7.50 -0.28 -5.22
CA THR A 39 -6.41 -0.42 -4.26
C THR A 39 -5.86 -1.84 -4.33
N LEU A 40 -4.54 -1.97 -4.33
CA LEU A 40 -3.88 -3.28 -4.31
C LEU A 40 -3.77 -3.77 -2.87
N GLN A 41 -4.09 -5.05 -2.65
CA GLN A 41 -3.95 -5.66 -1.34
C GLN A 41 -2.47 -5.72 -0.96
N ARG A 42 -2.16 -5.27 0.26
CA ARG A 42 -0.82 -5.34 0.85
C ARG A 42 -0.71 -6.58 1.71
N ILE A 43 0.28 -7.40 1.43
CA ILE A 43 0.57 -8.64 2.15
C ILE A 43 2.00 -8.53 2.65
N ASP A 44 2.19 -8.75 3.96
CA ASP A 44 3.52 -8.86 4.54
C ASP A 44 3.97 -10.33 4.40
N GLU A 45 5.16 -10.56 3.85
CA GLU A 45 5.73 -11.90 3.71
C GLU A 45 6.61 -12.22 4.93
N PRO A 46 6.38 -13.33 5.64
CA PRO A 46 7.19 -13.71 6.79
C PRO A 46 8.68 -13.77 6.47
N GLY A 47 9.51 -13.11 7.28
CA GLY A 47 10.96 -13.04 7.07
C GLY A 47 11.41 -11.96 6.07
N PHE A 48 10.46 -11.21 5.49
CA PHE A 48 10.71 -10.05 4.62
C PHE A 48 9.92 -8.82 5.08
N GLU A 49 9.76 -8.67 6.40
CA GLU A 49 9.05 -7.54 6.97
C GLU A 49 9.78 -6.23 6.66
N PRO A 50 9.08 -5.20 6.14
CA PRO A 50 9.73 -3.94 5.79
C PRO A 50 10.10 -3.14 7.04
N GLU A 51 11.35 -2.69 7.13
CA GLU A 51 11.77 -1.71 8.16
C GLU A 51 11.06 -0.37 7.98
N HIS A 52 10.89 0.05 6.71
CA HIS A 52 10.14 1.25 6.35
C HIS A 52 8.89 0.88 5.54
N ARG A 53 7.73 0.93 6.20
CA ARG A 53 6.46 0.51 5.59
C ARG A 53 5.96 1.51 4.55
N VAL A 54 5.49 1.00 3.42
CA VAL A 54 4.82 1.77 2.38
C VAL A 54 3.61 2.50 2.98
N PRO A 55 3.49 3.84 2.85
CA PRO A 55 2.33 4.59 3.33
C PRO A 55 1.02 4.13 2.67
N ASP A 56 -0.09 4.11 3.40
CA ASP A 56 -1.40 3.69 2.86
C ASP A 56 -1.88 4.64 1.76
N THR A 57 -2.47 4.10 0.70
CA THR A 57 -3.02 4.82 -0.45
C THR A 57 -4.50 4.47 -0.64
N ASP A 58 -5.27 5.39 -1.20
CA ASP A 58 -6.65 5.13 -1.61
C ASP A 58 -6.77 4.83 -3.11
N GLY A 59 -7.94 4.37 -3.57
CA GLY A 59 -8.17 4.03 -4.98
C GLY A 59 -8.12 5.23 -5.93
N SER A 60 -7.93 6.44 -5.41
CA SER A 60 -7.69 7.66 -6.19
C SER A 60 -6.19 7.96 -6.34
N GLY A 61 -5.32 7.19 -5.69
CA GLY A 61 -3.86 7.36 -5.68
C GLY A 61 -3.39 8.44 -4.72
N GLN A 62 -4.21 8.84 -3.74
CA GLN A 62 -3.75 9.74 -2.70
C GLN A 62 -3.18 8.97 -1.51
N VAL A 63 -2.04 9.43 -1.00
CA VAL A 63 -1.46 8.89 0.24
C VAL A 63 -2.32 9.34 1.42
N VAL A 64 -2.95 8.37 2.08
CA VAL A 64 -3.82 8.59 3.23
C VAL A 64 -2.94 8.89 4.44
N LYS A 65 -2.84 10.19 4.78
CA LYS A 65 -2.20 10.61 6.03
C LYS A 65 -3.12 10.21 7.19
N LYS A 66 -2.80 9.11 7.88
CA LYS A 66 -3.51 8.76 9.13
C LYS A 66 -3.45 9.96 10.10
N PRO A 67 -4.59 10.38 10.68
CA PRO A 67 -4.59 11.46 11.66
C PRO A 67 -3.71 11.04 12.86
N LYS A 68 -2.78 11.92 13.26
CA LYS A 68 -1.95 11.70 14.45
C LYS A 68 -2.89 11.45 15.64
N LYS A 69 -2.83 10.23 16.20
CA LYS A 69 -3.58 9.86 17.40
C LYS A 69 -3.34 10.94 18.48
N PRO A 70 -4.37 11.54 19.08
CA PRO A 70 -4.19 12.60 20.06
C PRO A 70 -3.33 12.07 21.21
N LYS A 71 -2.23 12.80 21.53
CA LYS A 71 -1.36 12.45 22.65
C LYS A 71 -2.22 12.45 23.93
N LYS A 72 -2.28 11.31 24.64
CA LYS A 72 -2.93 11.25 25.96
C LYS A 72 -2.28 12.30 26.87
N PRO A 73 -3.05 13.14 27.58
CA PRO A 73 -2.49 14.13 28.50
C PRO A 73 -1.73 13.41 29.62
N LYS A 74 -0.52 13.90 29.93
CA LYS A 74 0.28 13.37 31.03
C LYS A 74 -0.45 13.65 32.36
N PRO A 75 -0.56 12.67 33.29
CA PRO A 75 -1.20 12.91 34.57
C PRO A 75 -0.39 13.95 35.36
N PHE A 76 -1.05 15.04 35.73
CA PHE A 76 -0.51 16.06 36.62
C PHE A 76 -0.40 15.46 38.02
N THR A 77 0.81 15.10 38.46
CA THR A 77 1.05 14.74 39.86
C THR A 77 1.22 16.03 40.65
N LYS A 78 0.25 16.30 41.54
CA LYS A 78 0.32 17.40 42.50
C LYS A 78 1.31 16.99 43.60
N ARG A 79 2.36 17.78 43.81
CA ARG A 79 3.23 17.69 45.00
C ARG A 79 2.49 18.22 46.22
#